data_AF-A0A9E3B383-F1
#
_entry.id   AF-A0A9E3B383-F1
#
_cell.length_a   1.000
_cell.length_b   1.000
_cell.length_c   1.000
_cell.angle_alpha   90.00
_cell.angle_beta   90.00
_cell.angle_gamma   90.00
#
_symmetry.space_group_name_H-M   'P 1'
#
loop_
_entity.id
_entity.type
_entity.pdbx_description
1 polymer ?
#
loop_
_entity_poly.entity_id
_entity_poly.type
_entity_poly.pdbx_seq_one_letter_code
_entity_poly.pdbx_strand_id
1 'polypeptide(L)'
;MPEIHLDHVLFARVERPYSPKGTSGYQVVYQSPALGPETAQIERQIQCFQINRQQMVRHQFFWTASGQAVCTRTVSLISPDREVVDRDQRDAFLVHALVLSQADFARVRNDPFALFAAAEQRQVLAGQVSQLVQYLRVAPPPDSLYVPTRTQTSYPLDGSQEELLQLYRLVEAAPTLTGQKQSIQMIAPNPGDIFRLLSSLLIMLPSDERVACTFDTFADSCSPIPGSFWTIGSTRPLSQTGFLSMRLAERQIVSVRPVSNDSLYTTWFLYALQNLGTFAQLNEDLFTAQLIAESFKAGKALPNQLLSERALSTFHRLNDQSIDACFVKALASVMEKRLAEAFAPSLFTALPLPAVLNIAATGDCEIQFLAGMMYNWFFQVQPDWKEWDDVLDVAIHADFAPLLLLASLKAHPRLFKNYGKLQLQAIQTLLDSNLLPQVLTNLCGSAPPASVSSAINSEPLPGQSVLNDEEFQALVLALLQQKAGRLLQAPCVQRVGLLQQRKIVLNLAKATANQDVVPEFVAALQQHPLYDK
;
A
#
# COMPACT_ATOMS: atom_id res chain seq x y z
N MET A 1 -1.68 -15.30 4.56
CA MET A 1 -0.29 -15.80 4.73
C MET A 1 0.09 -16.50 3.44
N PRO A 2 1.17 -16.11 2.75
CA PRO A 2 1.62 -16.81 1.56
C PRO A 2 2.17 -18.20 1.91
N GLU A 3 1.80 -19.19 1.10
CA GLU A 3 2.54 -20.46 0.98
C GLU A 3 3.64 -20.27 -0.08
N ILE A 4 4.89 -20.46 0.30
CA ILE A 4 6.04 -20.32 -0.59
C ILE A 4 6.69 -21.67 -0.86
N HIS A 5 7.26 -21.82 -2.04
CA HIS A 5 8.07 -23.00 -2.38
C HIS A 5 9.49 -22.83 -1.84
N LEU A 6 10.07 -23.92 -1.34
CA LEU A 6 11.40 -23.98 -0.77
C LEU A 6 12.20 -25.12 -1.40
N ASP A 7 13.42 -24.80 -1.78
CA ASP A 7 14.46 -25.78 -2.01
C ASP A 7 15.38 -25.85 -0.79
N HIS A 8 16.08 -26.97 -0.64
CA HIS A 8 16.87 -27.25 0.56
C HIS A 8 18.28 -27.73 0.19
N VAL A 9 19.26 -27.30 0.97
CA VAL A 9 20.61 -27.89 0.99
C VAL A 9 20.96 -28.24 2.43
N LEU A 10 21.29 -29.51 2.67
CA LEU A 10 21.86 -29.95 3.94
C LEU A 10 23.34 -30.21 3.76
N PHE A 11 24.16 -29.58 4.59
CA PHE A 11 25.60 -29.76 4.61
C PHE A 11 26.03 -30.20 6.00
N ALA A 12 26.73 -31.33 6.07
CA ALA A 12 27.18 -31.91 7.32
C ALA A 12 28.42 -32.77 7.06
N ARG A 13 29.13 -33.09 8.15
CA ARG A 13 30.12 -34.16 8.13
C ARG A 13 29.40 -35.50 8.18
N VAL A 14 29.68 -36.37 7.20
CA VAL A 14 29.15 -37.74 7.18
C VAL A 14 30.25 -38.75 6.96
N GLU A 15 29.99 -39.97 7.42
CA GLU A 15 30.84 -41.12 7.13
C GLU A 15 30.62 -41.68 5.73
N ARG A 16 31.65 -42.37 5.21
CA ARG A 16 31.68 -42.97 3.87
C ARG A 16 30.39 -43.69 3.45
N PRO A 17 29.73 -44.51 4.31
CA PRO A 17 28.52 -45.22 3.93
C PRO A 17 27.29 -44.32 3.75
N TYR A 18 27.31 -43.11 4.32
CA TYR A 18 26.22 -42.13 4.31
C TYR A 18 26.52 -40.92 3.43
N SER A 19 27.70 -40.91 2.81
CA SER A 19 28.11 -39.92 1.84
C SER A 19 27.50 -40.23 0.48
N PRO A 20 26.79 -39.27 -0.15
CA PRO A 20 26.38 -39.39 -1.55
C PRO A 20 27.56 -39.60 -2.52
N LYS A 21 28.77 -39.19 -2.12
CA LYS A 21 30.02 -39.29 -2.89
C LYS A 21 30.87 -40.51 -2.52
N GLY A 22 30.44 -41.33 -1.56
CA GLY A 22 31.20 -42.48 -1.08
C GLY A 22 32.53 -42.11 -0.41
N THR A 23 32.63 -40.93 0.21
CA THR A 23 33.82 -40.40 0.91
C THR A 23 33.43 -39.76 2.24
N SER A 24 34.15 -40.04 3.33
CA SER A 24 33.91 -39.35 4.62
C SER A 24 34.30 -37.87 4.54
N GLY A 25 33.62 -37.01 5.31
CA GLY A 25 33.95 -35.60 5.43
C GLY A 25 32.74 -34.68 5.27
N TYR A 26 33.00 -33.38 5.37
CA TYR A 26 32.01 -32.33 5.15
C TYR A 26 31.62 -32.25 3.68
N GLN A 27 30.33 -32.39 3.41
CA GLN A 27 29.77 -32.32 2.06
C GLN A 27 28.28 -32.02 2.11
N VAL A 28 27.71 -31.70 0.96
CA VAL A 28 26.26 -31.69 0.78
C VAL A 28 25.74 -33.12 0.84
N VAL A 29 24.89 -33.39 1.83
CA VAL A 29 24.30 -34.71 2.10
C VAL A 29 22.88 -34.84 1.55
N TYR A 30 22.23 -33.70 1.33
CA TYR A 30 20.95 -33.59 0.66
C TYR A 30 20.88 -32.28 -0.12
N GLN A 31 20.31 -32.34 -1.32
CA GLN A 31 19.91 -31.17 -2.08
C GLN A 31 18.54 -31.44 -2.72
N SER A 32 17.67 -30.44 -2.78
CA SER A 32 16.45 -30.54 -3.56
C SER A 32 16.77 -30.77 -5.05
N PRO A 33 15.98 -31.60 -5.77
CA PRO A 33 16.25 -31.92 -7.18
C PRO A 33 16.24 -30.71 -8.13
N ALA A 34 15.54 -29.64 -7.78
CA ALA A 34 15.46 -28.42 -8.59
C ALA A 34 16.72 -27.54 -8.52
N LEU A 35 17.61 -27.77 -7.53
CA LEU A 35 18.85 -27.02 -7.37
C LEU A 35 19.93 -27.52 -8.34
N GLY A 36 20.54 -26.59 -9.06
CA GLY A 36 21.60 -26.87 -10.03
C GLY A 36 22.97 -26.40 -9.54
N PRO A 37 23.70 -25.57 -10.31
CA PRO A 37 25.05 -25.13 -9.96
C PRO A 37 25.13 -24.27 -8.68
N GLU A 38 23.99 -23.77 -8.18
CA GLU A 38 23.87 -22.95 -6.99
C GLU A 38 24.33 -23.67 -5.73
N THR A 39 24.15 -25.00 -5.65
CA THR A 39 24.60 -25.80 -4.51
C THR A 39 26.09 -25.59 -4.22
N ALA A 40 26.92 -25.52 -5.28
CA ALA A 40 28.36 -25.30 -5.12
C ALA A 40 28.69 -23.89 -4.60
N GLN A 41 27.87 -22.88 -4.92
CA GLN A 41 28.02 -21.53 -4.36
C GLN A 41 27.63 -21.52 -2.89
N ILE A 42 26.52 -22.18 -2.53
CA ILE A 42 26.05 -22.32 -1.15
C ILE A 42 27.10 -23.04 -0.30
N GLU A 43 27.62 -24.17 -0.78
CA GLU A 43 28.68 -24.95 -0.11
C GLU A 43 29.91 -24.10 0.21
N ARG A 44 30.40 -23.30 -0.75
CA ARG A 44 31.55 -22.40 -0.53
C ARG A 44 31.33 -21.37 0.57
N GLN A 45 30.10 -20.91 0.77
CA GLN A 45 29.76 -19.89 1.79
C GLN A 45 29.65 -20.48 3.20
N ILE A 46 29.20 -21.72 3.31
CA ILE A 46 28.86 -22.35 4.59
C ILE A 46 30.00 -23.20 5.18
N GLN A 47 30.98 -23.62 4.36
CA GLN A 47 32.06 -24.54 4.75
C GLN A 47 33.02 -24.03 5.84
N CYS A 48 33.12 -22.71 6.05
CA CYS A 48 34.14 -22.11 6.93
C CYS A 48 33.76 -22.07 8.42
N PHE A 49 32.65 -22.70 8.82
CA PHE A 49 32.26 -22.77 10.21
C PHE A 49 33.19 -23.68 11.01
N GLN A 50 33.67 -23.22 12.17
CA GLN A 50 34.38 -24.06 13.13
C GLN A 50 33.60 -24.10 14.43
N ILE A 51 33.55 -25.29 15.00
CA ILE A 51 32.87 -25.53 16.27
C ILE A 51 33.81 -25.09 17.37
N ASN A 52 33.37 -24.10 18.14
CA ASN A 52 33.99 -23.77 19.41
C ASN A 52 33.27 -24.52 20.53
N ARG A 53 33.84 -24.53 21.74
CA ARG A 53 33.25 -25.24 22.91
C ARG A 53 31.90 -24.66 23.37
N GLN A 54 31.34 -23.66 22.68
CA GLN A 54 30.09 -23.00 23.03
C GLN A 54 29.02 -23.35 21.99
N GLN A 55 27.78 -23.57 22.44
CA GLN A 55 26.66 -23.87 21.56
C GLN A 55 26.26 -22.61 20.77
N MET A 56 26.92 -22.37 19.64
CA MET A 56 26.67 -21.20 18.79
C MET A 56 25.77 -21.56 17.61
N VAL A 57 24.83 -20.66 17.30
CA VAL A 57 23.97 -20.73 16.11
C VAL A 57 24.36 -19.60 15.17
N ARG A 58 24.74 -19.95 13.93
CA ARG A 58 25.04 -18.98 12.86
C ARG A 58 23.88 -18.93 11.90
N HIS A 59 23.41 -17.73 11.60
CA HIS A 59 22.42 -17.48 10.57
C HIS A 59 23.06 -16.66 9.46
N GLN A 60 22.75 -16.99 8.20
CA GLN A 60 23.20 -16.21 7.06
C GLN A 60 22.03 -15.94 6.11
N PHE A 61 22.06 -14.79 5.46
CA PHE A 61 21.19 -14.44 4.35
C PHE A 61 22.03 -13.84 3.21
N PHE A 62 21.94 -14.42 2.02
CA PHE A 62 22.61 -13.93 0.82
C PHE A 62 21.88 -14.33 -0.46
N TRP A 63 22.34 -13.79 -1.58
CA TRP A 63 21.84 -14.12 -2.91
C TRP A 63 22.82 -14.99 -3.68
N THR A 64 22.31 -15.98 -4.41
CA THR A 64 23.10 -16.70 -5.41
C THR A 64 23.35 -15.83 -6.63
N ALA A 65 24.29 -16.23 -7.49
CA ALA A 65 24.53 -15.55 -8.77
C ALA A 65 23.30 -15.61 -9.71
N SER A 66 22.43 -16.61 -9.54
CA SER A 66 21.16 -16.75 -10.27
C SER A 66 20.00 -15.96 -9.64
N GLY A 67 20.24 -15.21 -8.56
CA GLY A 67 19.21 -14.39 -7.91
C GLY A 67 18.29 -15.16 -6.96
N GLN A 68 18.67 -16.36 -6.51
CA GLN A 68 17.93 -17.08 -5.47
C GLN A 68 18.31 -16.55 -4.08
N ALA A 69 17.33 -16.38 -3.22
CA ALA A 69 17.53 -16.04 -1.81
C ALA A 69 17.94 -17.29 -1.04
N VAL A 70 19.00 -17.19 -0.25
CA VAL A 70 19.51 -18.30 0.59
C VAL A 70 19.52 -17.87 2.04
N CYS A 71 18.77 -18.58 2.87
CA CYS A 71 18.75 -18.43 4.32
C CYS A 71 19.32 -19.68 4.97
N THR A 72 20.47 -19.57 5.64
CA THR A 72 21.15 -20.72 6.27
C THR A 72 21.07 -20.64 7.78
N ARG A 73 20.91 -21.81 8.42
CA ARG A 73 21.10 -21.99 9.86
C ARG A 73 22.15 -23.07 10.08
N THR A 74 23.22 -22.70 10.77
CA THR A 74 24.31 -23.61 11.15
C THR A 74 24.29 -23.84 12.66
N VAL A 75 24.36 -25.10 13.06
CA VAL A 75 24.40 -25.52 14.47
C VAL A 75 25.52 -26.52 14.71
N SER A 76 26.10 -26.45 15.91
CA SER A 76 27.04 -27.48 16.37
C SER A 76 26.28 -28.75 16.77
N LEU A 77 26.79 -29.91 16.36
CA LEU A 77 26.29 -31.23 16.72
C LEU A 77 27.09 -31.74 17.92
N ILE A 78 26.46 -31.66 19.09
CA ILE A 78 27.12 -31.92 20.39
C ILE A 78 26.97 -33.39 20.80
N SER A 79 26.01 -34.08 20.20
CA SER A 79 25.79 -35.51 20.39
C SER A 79 26.17 -36.23 19.10
N PRO A 80 27.25 -37.06 19.11
CA PRO A 80 27.61 -37.85 17.93
C PRO A 80 26.54 -38.91 17.68
N ASP A 81 26.19 -39.12 16.41
CA ASP A 81 25.43 -40.28 15.97
C ASP A 81 26.41 -41.27 15.37
N ARG A 82 26.59 -42.41 16.06
CA ARG A 82 27.59 -43.41 15.69
C ARG A 82 27.41 -43.98 14.28
N GLU A 83 26.24 -43.83 13.68
CA GLU A 83 25.98 -44.27 12.31
C GLU A 83 26.27 -43.15 11.31
N VAL A 84 25.72 -41.96 11.48
CA VAL A 84 25.69 -40.94 10.42
C VAL A 84 26.80 -39.90 10.53
N VAL A 85 27.22 -39.54 11.74
CA VAL A 85 28.17 -38.44 12.00
C VAL A 85 29.31 -38.97 12.88
N ASP A 86 30.46 -39.23 12.25
CA ASP A 86 31.78 -39.60 12.79
C ASP A 86 31.77 -40.26 14.19
N ARG A 87 32.10 -41.55 14.22
CA ARG A 87 32.11 -42.40 15.42
C ARG A 87 33.05 -41.90 16.52
N ASP A 88 34.11 -41.16 16.15
CA ASP A 88 35.24 -40.85 17.03
C ASP A 88 35.50 -39.33 17.25
N GLN A 89 34.75 -38.43 16.59
CA GLN A 89 34.90 -36.97 16.76
C GLN A 89 33.69 -36.30 17.44
N ARG A 90 34.00 -35.35 18.34
CA ARG A 90 33.01 -34.61 19.16
C ARG A 90 32.63 -33.24 18.59
N ASP A 91 33.16 -32.88 17.42
CA ASP A 91 33.05 -31.54 16.84
C ASP A 91 32.59 -31.65 15.36
N ALA A 92 31.30 -31.95 15.15
CA ALA A 92 30.63 -31.83 13.84
C ALA A 92 29.58 -30.71 13.84
N PHE A 93 29.28 -30.13 12.67
CA PHE A 93 28.21 -29.16 12.53
C PHE A 93 27.27 -29.53 11.39
N LEU A 94 26.06 -28.98 11.44
CA LEU A 94 25.02 -29.13 10.45
C LEU A 94 24.60 -27.76 9.96
N VAL A 95 24.51 -27.61 8.65
CA VAL A 95 23.89 -26.47 7.99
C VAL A 95 22.64 -26.93 7.28
N HIS A 96 21.53 -26.24 7.54
CA HIS A 96 20.33 -26.34 6.73
C HIS A 96 20.14 -24.99 6.03
N ALA A 97 20.23 -24.99 4.70
CA ALA A 97 19.92 -23.84 3.86
C ALA A 97 18.53 -23.98 3.24
N LEU A 98 17.73 -22.94 3.36
CA LEU A 98 16.48 -22.74 2.64
C LEU A 98 16.78 -21.86 1.43
N VAL A 99 16.41 -22.31 0.24
CA VAL A 99 16.67 -21.63 -1.04
C VAL A 99 15.32 -21.30 -1.68
N LEU A 100 15.15 -20.05 -2.12
CA LEU A 100 13.90 -19.55 -2.66
C LEU A 100 14.13 -18.80 -3.96
N SER A 101 13.13 -18.87 -4.84
CA SER A 101 13.06 -17.95 -5.98
C SER A 101 12.93 -16.50 -5.49
N GLN A 102 13.39 -15.54 -6.30
CA GLN A 102 13.20 -14.11 -6.01
C GLN A 102 11.70 -13.75 -5.86
N ALA A 103 10.83 -14.38 -6.67
CA ALA A 103 9.40 -14.16 -6.61
C ALA A 103 8.78 -14.64 -5.29
N ASP A 104 9.17 -15.82 -4.82
CA ASP A 104 8.69 -16.35 -3.53
C ASP A 104 9.22 -15.54 -2.34
N PHE A 105 10.47 -15.08 -2.40
CA PHE A 105 11.01 -14.23 -1.36
C PHE A 105 10.32 -12.85 -1.32
N ALA A 106 9.97 -12.29 -2.48
CA ALA A 106 9.19 -11.06 -2.56
C ALA A 106 7.78 -11.21 -1.97
N ARG A 107 7.15 -12.39 -2.08
CA ARG A 107 5.83 -12.67 -1.46
C ARG A 107 5.86 -12.62 0.07
N VAL A 108 7.02 -12.87 0.69
CA VAL A 108 7.26 -12.68 2.12
C VAL A 108 7.94 -11.34 2.44
N ARG A 109 7.81 -10.36 1.53
CA ARG A 109 8.33 -8.99 1.70
C ARG A 109 9.85 -8.95 1.92
N ASN A 110 10.57 -9.86 1.28
CA ASN A 110 12.02 -10.01 1.40
C ASN A 110 12.51 -10.03 2.86
N ASP A 111 11.76 -10.68 3.75
CA ASP A 111 12.06 -10.75 5.18
C ASP A 111 12.68 -12.12 5.54
N PRO A 112 14.01 -12.22 5.67
CA PRO A 112 14.66 -13.49 6.03
C PRO A 112 14.32 -13.92 7.46
N PHE A 113 13.95 -12.99 8.35
CA PHE A 113 13.61 -13.29 9.75
C PHE A 113 12.22 -13.91 9.87
N ALA A 114 11.26 -13.46 9.05
CA ALA A 114 9.96 -14.12 8.94
C ALA A 114 10.11 -15.59 8.49
N LEU A 115 11.03 -15.83 7.54
CA LEU A 115 11.33 -17.18 7.07
C LEU A 115 11.97 -18.05 8.17
N PHE A 116 13.00 -17.54 8.86
CA PHE A 116 13.63 -18.27 9.97
C PHE A 116 12.62 -18.64 11.07
N ALA A 117 11.79 -17.67 11.48
CA ALA A 117 10.79 -17.89 12.51
C ALA A 117 9.74 -18.94 12.10
N ALA A 118 9.24 -18.87 10.87
CA ALA A 118 8.27 -19.83 10.35
C ALA A 118 8.87 -21.25 10.24
N ALA A 119 10.11 -21.35 9.75
CA ALA A 119 10.79 -22.62 9.58
C ALA A 119 11.15 -23.27 10.93
N GLU A 120 11.51 -22.47 11.94
CA GLU A 120 11.74 -22.95 13.30
C GLU A 120 10.45 -23.42 13.98
N GLN A 121 9.37 -22.63 13.89
CA GLN A 121 8.06 -22.98 14.45
C GLN A 121 7.50 -24.27 13.86
N ARG A 122 7.74 -24.51 12.57
CA ARG A 122 7.30 -25.71 11.84
C ARG A 122 8.32 -26.86 11.88
N GLN A 123 9.44 -26.68 12.60
CA GLN A 123 10.52 -27.67 12.69
C GLN A 123 11.02 -28.15 11.32
N VAL A 124 11.13 -27.23 10.36
CA VAL A 124 11.68 -27.51 9.02
C VAL A 124 13.21 -27.51 9.08
N LEU A 125 13.79 -26.56 9.81
CA LEU A 125 15.25 -26.45 9.94
C LEU A 125 15.79 -27.60 10.78
N ALA A 126 16.81 -28.28 10.25
CA ALA A 126 17.43 -29.41 10.91
C ALA A 126 18.33 -28.89 12.04
N GLY A 127 17.94 -29.16 13.28
CA GLY A 127 18.66 -28.69 14.47
C GLY A 127 19.49 -29.75 15.19
N GLN A 128 19.29 -31.01 14.84
CA GLN A 128 19.85 -32.17 15.54
C GLN A 128 20.06 -33.34 14.56
N VAL A 129 20.90 -34.29 14.95
CA VAL A 129 21.26 -35.41 14.07
C VAL A 129 20.06 -36.29 13.74
N SER A 130 19.17 -36.56 14.71
CA SER A 130 17.97 -37.39 14.48
C SER A 130 17.08 -36.85 13.34
N GLN A 131 16.93 -35.53 13.25
CA GLN A 131 16.16 -34.88 12.20
C GLN A 131 16.87 -34.94 10.85
N LEU A 132 18.20 -34.79 10.84
CA LEU A 132 19.01 -35.04 9.63
C LEU A 132 18.81 -36.48 9.12
N VAL A 133 18.89 -37.47 10.01
CA VAL A 133 18.66 -38.88 9.66
C VAL A 133 17.25 -39.11 9.12
N GLN A 134 16.24 -38.48 9.73
CA GLN A 134 14.87 -38.53 9.25
C GLN A 134 14.75 -38.00 7.82
N TYR A 135 15.38 -36.86 7.51
CA TYR A 135 15.37 -36.28 6.17
C TYR A 135 16.09 -37.14 5.13
N LEU A 136 17.18 -37.80 5.52
CA LEU A 136 17.96 -38.64 4.62
C LEU A 136 17.36 -40.04 4.40
N ARG A 137 16.67 -40.60 5.39
CA ARG A 137 16.22 -42.01 5.37
C ARG A 137 14.70 -42.20 5.23
N VAL A 138 13.89 -41.27 5.72
CA VAL A 138 12.44 -41.46 5.86
C VAL A 138 11.68 -40.64 4.84
N ALA A 139 11.82 -39.33 4.89
CA ALA A 139 11.12 -38.41 3.99
C ALA A 139 11.90 -37.10 3.88
N PRO A 140 12.02 -36.50 2.68
CA PRO A 140 12.69 -35.22 2.51
C PRO A 140 12.04 -34.10 3.34
N PRO A 141 12.75 -32.99 3.60
CA PRO A 141 12.14 -31.81 4.19
C PRO A 141 10.97 -31.30 3.31
N PRO A 142 9.94 -30.70 3.91
CA PRO A 142 8.79 -30.19 3.16
C PRO A 142 9.19 -29.06 2.23
N ASP A 143 8.75 -29.15 0.97
CA ASP A 143 9.07 -28.23 -0.13
C ASP A 143 8.16 -26.98 -0.18
N SER A 144 7.25 -26.85 0.78
CA SER A 144 6.43 -25.66 0.96
C SER A 144 6.39 -25.20 2.42
N LEU A 145 6.24 -23.89 2.63
CA LEU A 145 6.14 -23.29 3.95
C LEU A 145 5.15 -22.12 3.95
N TYR A 146 4.25 -22.12 4.93
CA TYR A 146 3.42 -20.95 5.22
C TYR A 146 4.20 -19.96 6.07
N VAL A 147 4.50 -18.79 5.51
CA VAL A 147 5.27 -17.76 6.20
C VAL A 147 4.36 -16.58 6.57
N PRO A 148 4.21 -16.25 7.87
CA PRO A 148 3.47 -15.07 8.27
C PRO A 148 4.18 -13.79 7.84
N THR A 149 3.41 -12.80 7.38
CA THR A 149 3.94 -11.45 7.17
C THR A 149 4.23 -10.81 8.51
N ARG A 150 5.49 -10.46 8.76
CA ARG A 150 5.87 -9.75 9.98
C ARG A 150 5.45 -8.28 9.91
N THR A 151 4.57 -7.87 10.81
CA THR A 151 4.08 -6.49 10.90
C THR A 151 4.82 -5.66 11.95
N GLN A 152 5.53 -6.31 12.87
CA GLN A 152 6.21 -5.71 14.01
C GLN A 152 7.49 -6.48 14.35
N THR A 153 8.50 -5.82 14.93
CA THR A 153 9.66 -6.55 15.44
C THR A 153 9.30 -7.41 16.66
N SER A 154 9.91 -8.58 16.75
CA SER A 154 9.86 -9.43 17.95
C SER A 154 10.84 -8.99 19.04
N TYR A 155 11.78 -8.10 18.70
CA TYR A 155 12.86 -7.65 19.60
C TYR A 155 12.89 -6.12 19.64
N PRO A 156 12.05 -5.46 20.46
CA PRO A 156 12.03 -4.01 20.51
C PRO A 156 13.42 -3.46 20.89
N LEU A 157 13.77 -2.31 20.30
CA LEU A 157 15.03 -1.64 20.56
C LEU A 157 14.84 -0.59 21.66
N ASP A 158 15.56 -0.78 22.76
CA ASP A 158 15.64 0.19 23.87
C ASP A 158 16.85 1.10 23.66
N GLY A 159 16.69 2.04 22.71
CA GLY A 159 17.72 3.00 22.31
C GLY A 159 17.24 4.44 22.41
N SER A 160 18.18 5.38 22.49
CA SER A 160 17.85 6.80 22.32
C SER A 160 17.39 7.06 20.89
N GLN A 161 16.70 8.18 20.68
CA GLN A 161 16.28 8.59 19.35
C GLN A 161 17.47 8.75 18.38
N GLU A 162 18.60 9.27 18.88
CA GLU A 162 19.83 9.41 18.10
C GLU A 162 20.42 8.04 17.74
N GLU A 163 20.41 7.10 18.69
CA GLU A 163 20.85 5.71 18.47
C GLU A 163 20.04 5.05 17.36
N LEU A 164 18.71 5.15 17.43
CA LEU A 164 17.78 4.63 16.41
C LEU A 164 17.99 5.29 15.04
N LEU A 165 18.26 6.60 15.00
CA LEU A 165 18.56 7.31 13.75
C LEU A 165 19.85 6.80 13.11
N GLN A 166 20.89 6.56 13.91
CA GLN A 166 22.16 6.01 13.41
C GLN A 166 21.97 4.58 12.90
N LEU A 167 21.20 3.75 13.61
CA LEU A 167 20.83 2.40 13.18
C LEU A 167 20.02 2.38 11.88
N TYR A 168 19.08 3.32 11.72
CA TYR A 168 18.33 3.47 10.47
C TYR A 168 19.23 3.83 9.29
N ARG A 169 20.12 4.82 9.48
CA ARG A 169 21.09 5.22 8.44
C ARG A 169 22.04 4.08 8.05
N LEU A 170 22.41 3.24 9.03
CA LEU A 170 23.25 2.07 8.81
C LEU A 170 22.61 1.07 7.83
N VAL A 171 21.31 0.82 7.96
CA VAL A 171 20.59 -0.11 7.08
C VAL A 171 20.30 0.51 5.72
N GLU A 172 19.95 1.79 5.67
CA GLU A 172 19.77 2.53 4.42
C GLU A 172 21.07 2.58 3.58
N ALA A 173 22.23 2.62 4.24
CA ALA A 173 23.53 2.61 3.58
C ALA A 173 23.94 1.25 3.00
N ALA A 174 23.15 0.18 3.18
CA ALA A 174 23.53 -1.18 2.77
C ALA A 174 23.93 -1.31 1.28
N PRO A 175 23.19 -0.74 0.31
CA PRO A 175 23.60 -0.78 -1.10
C PRO A 175 24.93 -0.04 -1.34
N THR A 176 25.09 1.12 -0.71
CA THR A 176 26.29 1.96 -0.86
C THR A 176 27.53 1.29 -0.31
N LEU A 177 27.45 0.71 0.90
CA LEU A 177 28.55 -0.01 1.54
C LEU A 177 28.99 -1.21 0.70
N THR A 178 28.01 -2.00 0.23
CA THR A 178 28.28 -3.16 -0.62
C THR A 178 28.97 -2.74 -1.93
N GLY A 179 28.51 -1.66 -2.58
CA GLY A 179 29.13 -1.10 -3.77
C GLY A 179 30.56 -0.57 -3.55
N GLN A 180 30.85 -0.08 -2.34
CA GLN A 180 32.18 0.37 -1.92
C GLN A 180 33.08 -0.77 -1.43
N LYS A 181 32.62 -2.04 -1.51
CA LYS A 181 33.31 -3.22 -0.97
C LYS A 181 33.61 -3.09 0.53
N GLN A 182 32.67 -2.50 1.26
CA GLN A 182 32.72 -2.35 2.71
C GLN A 182 31.65 -3.22 3.36
N SER A 183 31.93 -3.67 4.58
CA SER A 183 30.98 -4.39 5.42
C SER A 183 30.99 -3.83 6.82
N ILE A 184 29.85 -3.89 7.51
CA ILE A 184 29.80 -3.64 8.94
C ILE A 184 30.24 -4.90 9.67
N GLN A 185 31.13 -4.76 10.64
CA GLN A 185 31.48 -5.83 11.55
C GLN A 185 30.79 -5.62 12.89
N MET A 186 29.73 -6.39 13.16
CA MET A 186 29.07 -6.40 14.46
C MET A 186 29.82 -7.33 15.42
N ILE A 187 30.29 -6.78 16.54
CA ILE A 187 31.07 -7.49 17.55
C ILE A 187 30.22 -7.71 18.79
N ALA A 188 29.94 -8.97 19.11
CA ALA A 188 29.19 -9.38 20.28
C ALA A 188 29.63 -10.76 20.80
N PRO A 189 29.59 -11.01 22.12
CA PRO A 189 29.91 -12.33 22.66
C PRO A 189 28.94 -13.43 22.19
N ASN A 190 27.67 -13.08 21.96
CA ASN A 190 26.63 -14.01 21.52
C ASN A 190 26.11 -13.63 20.12
N PRO A 191 26.28 -14.48 19.09
CA PRO A 191 25.71 -14.28 17.75
C PRO A 191 24.18 -14.06 17.74
N GLY A 192 23.48 -14.58 18.75
CA GLY A 192 22.04 -14.35 18.94
C GLY A 192 21.70 -12.87 19.15
N ASP A 193 22.58 -12.08 19.77
CA ASP A 193 22.35 -10.64 19.94
C ASP A 193 22.40 -9.91 18.60
N ILE A 194 23.32 -10.33 17.73
CA ILE A 194 23.44 -9.81 16.37
C ILE A 194 22.20 -10.19 15.55
N PHE A 195 21.75 -11.45 15.62
CA PHE A 195 20.52 -11.90 14.95
C PHE A 195 19.29 -11.08 15.37
N ARG A 196 19.12 -10.85 16.69
CA ARG A 196 18.01 -10.06 17.23
C ARG A 196 18.06 -8.61 16.78
N LEU A 197 19.24 -7.98 16.82
CA LEU A 197 19.42 -6.61 16.34
C LEU A 197 19.07 -6.52 14.85
N LEU A 198 19.64 -7.39 14.00
CA LEU A 198 19.38 -7.39 12.56
C LEU A 198 17.89 -7.58 12.25
N SER A 199 17.20 -8.44 13.01
CA SER A 199 15.75 -8.62 12.88
C SER A 199 14.99 -7.31 13.06
N SER A 200 15.37 -6.51 14.05
CA SER A 200 14.77 -5.20 14.31
C SER A 200 15.21 -4.11 13.34
N LEU A 201 16.43 -4.20 12.81
CA LEU A 201 16.94 -3.27 11.83
C LEU A 201 16.25 -3.43 10.47
N LEU A 202 16.14 -4.67 9.96
CA LEU A 202 15.54 -4.91 8.63
C LEU A 202 14.05 -4.58 8.59
N ILE A 203 13.34 -4.68 9.72
CA ILE A 203 11.93 -4.29 9.75
C ILE A 203 11.73 -2.77 9.63
N MET A 204 12.77 -1.96 9.84
CA MET A 204 12.67 -0.50 9.65
C MET A 204 12.70 -0.10 8.17
N LEU A 205 13.01 -1.03 7.26
CA LEU A 205 13.10 -0.74 5.83
C LEU A 205 11.84 -1.21 5.07
N PRO A 206 11.47 -0.50 3.99
CA PRO A 206 10.60 -1.04 2.94
C PRO A 206 11.14 -2.37 2.41
N SER A 207 10.25 -3.24 1.97
CA SER A 207 10.56 -4.62 1.61
C SER A 207 11.55 -4.74 0.44
N ASP A 208 11.51 -3.83 -0.51
CA ASP A 208 12.41 -3.81 -1.66
C ASP A 208 13.83 -3.33 -1.31
N GLU A 209 14.01 -2.61 -0.20
CA GLU A 209 15.33 -2.18 0.27
C GLU A 209 16.03 -3.28 1.09
N ARG A 210 15.27 -4.17 1.73
CA ARG A 210 15.80 -5.30 2.53
C ARG A 210 16.67 -6.27 1.71
N VAL A 211 16.49 -6.32 0.39
CA VAL A 211 17.25 -7.20 -0.50
C VAL A 211 18.76 -6.95 -0.44
N ALA A 212 19.18 -5.71 -0.14
CA ALA A 212 20.59 -5.34 -0.03
C ALA A 212 21.21 -5.73 1.32
N CYS A 213 20.37 -6.00 2.34
CA CYS A 213 20.80 -6.26 3.71
C CYS A 213 21.22 -7.72 3.93
N THR A 214 22.19 -8.19 3.15
CA THR A 214 22.80 -9.52 3.32
C THR A 214 23.62 -9.60 4.61
N PHE A 215 23.61 -10.76 5.27
CA PHE A 215 24.32 -10.90 6.55
C PHE A 215 24.87 -12.29 6.82
N ASP A 216 25.84 -12.32 7.74
CA ASP A 216 26.33 -13.51 8.42
C ASP A 216 26.48 -13.20 9.91
N THR A 217 25.77 -13.89 10.81
CA THR A 217 25.81 -13.55 12.23
C THR A 217 27.06 -14.03 12.96
N PHE A 218 27.91 -14.88 12.35
CA PHE A 218 29.09 -15.43 13.01
C PHE A 218 30.18 -15.92 12.04
N ALA A 219 31.27 -15.15 11.93
CA ALA A 219 32.35 -15.35 10.96
C ALA A 219 33.75 -15.54 11.57
N ASP A 220 33.90 -15.77 12.88
CA ASP A 220 35.20 -15.76 13.61
C ASP A 220 36.28 -16.72 13.09
N SER A 221 35.86 -17.77 12.40
CA SER A 221 36.72 -18.82 11.82
C SER A 221 36.74 -18.80 10.29
N CYS A 222 36.04 -17.83 9.71
CA CYS A 222 36.01 -17.57 8.29
C CYS A 222 36.99 -16.45 7.96
N SER A 223 37.32 -16.32 6.67
CA SER A 223 38.02 -15.14 6.12
C SER A 223 37.07 -14.44 5.15
N PRO A 224 35.99 -13.80 5.64
CA PRO A 224 35.04 -13.13 4.78
C PRO A 224 35.73 -11.97 4.04
N ILE A 225 35.36 -11.77 2.78
CA ILE A 225 35.87 -10.65 1.98
C ILE A 225 34.97 -9.44 2.25
N PRO A 226 35.51 -8.26 2.59
CA PRO A 226 34.72 -7.04 2.71
C PRO A 226 33.82 -6.81 1.48
N GLY A 227 32.56 -6.47 1.72
CA GLY A 227 31.52 -6.31 0.71
C GLY A 227 30.85 -7.60 0.24
N SER A 228 31.28 -8.79 0.69
CA SER A 228 30.58 -10.05 0.35
C SER A 228 29.21 -10.17 1.06
N PHE A 229 29.10 -9.55 2.22
CA PHE A 229 27.87 -9.33 2.97
C PHE A 229 27.80 -7.84 3.34
N TRP A 230 26.60 -7.30 3.51
CA TRP A 230 26.45 -5.96 4.08
C TRP A 230 26.97 -5.92 5.52
N THR A 231 26.66 -6.95 6.32
CA THR A 231 27.12 -7.07 7.71
C THR A 231 27.62 -8.47 8.03
N ILE A 232 28.64 -8.55 8.88
CA ILE A 232 29.18 -9.79 9.43
C ILE A 232 29.25 -9.69 10.96
N GLY A 233 28.98 -10.80 11.62
CA GLY A 233 29.04 -10.96 13.06
C GLY A 233 30.31 -11.67 13.51
N SER A 234 30.81 -11.31 14.68
CA SER A 234 32.05 -11.87 15.24
C SER A 234 32.11 -11.68 16.74
N THR A 235 32.86 -12.52 17.46
CA THR A 235 33.13 -12.30 18.90
C THR A 235 34.35 -11.42 19.12
N ARG A 236 35.18 -11.23 18.09
CA ARG A 236 36.42 -10.46 18.15
C ARG A 236 36.59 -9.55 16.92
N PRO A 237 37.28 -8.41 17.05
CA PRO A 237 37.64 -7.56 15.91
C PRO A 237 38.42 -8.35 14.84
N LEU A 238 38.14 -8.08 13.57
CA LEU A 238 38.90 -8.62 12.44
C LEU A 238 39.98 -7.60 12.05
N SER A 239 41.16 -8.07 11.68
CA SER A 239 42.31 -7.20 11.35
C SER A 239 42.31 -6.67 9.91
N GLN A 240 41.31 -7.02 9.09
CA GLN A 240 41.28 -6.70 7.67
C GLN A 240 40.71 -5.30 7.41
N THR A 241 41.29 -4.59 6.44
CA THR A 241 40.78 -3.29 5.97
C THR A 241 39.46 -3.45 5.21
N GLY A 242 38.52 -2.54 5.39
CA GLY A 242 37.20 -2.56 4.72
C GLY A 242 36.04 -2.97 5.62
N PHE A 243 36.32 -3.38 6.86
CA PHE A 243 35.31 -3.58 7.89
C PHE A 243 35.13 -2.33 8.74
N LEU A 244 33.88 -1.90 8.91
CA LEU A 244 33.48 -0.85 9.82
C LEU A 244 33.01 -1.50 11.13
N SER A 245 33.82 -1.44 12.18
CA SER A 245 33.54 -2.15 13.44
C SER A 245 32.47 -1.44 14.29
N MET A 246 31.49 -2.22 14.73
CA MET A 246 30.40 -1.83 15.63
C MET A 246 30.41 -2.76 16.84
N ARG A 247 30.65 -2.22 18.04
CA ARG A 247 30.66 -3.03 19.29
C ARG A 247 29.32 -2.94 19.98
N LEU A 248 28.57 -4.04 20.01
CA LEU A 248 27.20 -4.03 20.51
C LEU A 248 27.14 -3.81 22.03
N ALA A 249 28.06 -4.41 22.79
CA ALA A 249 28.13 -4.26 24.25
C ALA A 249 28.42 -2.80 24.67
N GLU A 250 29.15 -2.06 23.84
CA GLU A 250 29.54 -0.67 24.09
C GLU A 250 28.57 0.33 23.46
N ARG A 251 27.52 -0.14 22.76
CA ARG A 251 26.61 0.68 21.93
C ARG A 251 27.34 1.63 20.98
N GLN A 252 28.51 1.22 20.50
CA GLN A 252 29.30 2.03 19.58
C GLN A 252 28.82 1.78 18.15
N ILE A 253 27.90 2.63 17.69
CA ILE A 253 27.34 2.57 16.34
C ILE A 253 28.30 3.24 15.35
N VAL A 254 28.52 2.58 14.21
CA VAL A 254 29.27 3.16 13.10
C VAL A 254 28.49 4.32 12.50
N SER A 255 29.11 5.49 12.42
CA SER A 255 28.55 6.62 11.68
C SER A 255 28.76 6.41 10.19
N VAL A 256 27.67 6.32 9.43
CA VAL A 256 27.67 6.30 7.96
C VAL A 256 27.12 7.62 7.44
N ARG A 257 27.63 8.04 6.28
CA ARG A 257 27.11 9.25 5.62
C ARG A 257 25.67 8.99 5.17
N PRO A 258 24.74 9.93 5.41
CA PRO A 258 23.38 9.79 4.92
C PRO A 258 23.37 9.70 3.40
N VAL A 259 22.51 8.81 2.88
CA VAL A 259 22.22 8.75 1.45
C VAL A 259 21.18 9.84 1.17
N SER A 260 21.42 10.70 0.17
CA SER A 260 20.57 11.87 -0.10
C SER A 260 19.26 11.53 -0.82
N ASN A 261 18.65 10.38 -0.54
CA ASN A 261 17.42 9.95 -1.17
C ASN A 261 16.27 10.08 -0.19
N ASP A 262 15.68 11.27 -0.12
CA ASP A 262 14.48 11.53 0.67
C ASP A 262 13.27 10.87 -0.02
N SER A 263 13.14 9.55 0.17
CA SER A 263 11.93 8.82 -0.21
C SER A 263 10.75 9.26 0.67
N LEU A 264 9.51 9.10 0.20
CA LEU A 264 8.31 9.38 0.99
C LEU A 264 8.32 8.62 2.33
N TYR A 265 8.88 7.40 2.33
CA TYR A 265 9.06 6.60 3.54
C TYR A 265 10.11 7.20 4.48
N THR A 266 11.27 7.59 3.96
CA THR A 266 12.35 8.20 4.75
C THR A 266 11.86 9.47 5.44
N THR A 267 11.14 10.34 4.72
CA THR A 267 10.52 11.55 5.30
C THR A 267 9.57 11.20 6.45
N TRP A 268 8.70 10.21 6.26
CA TRP A 268 7.81 9.75 7.31
C TRP A 268 8.55 9.15 8.51
N PHE A 269 9.53 8.27 8.28
CA PHE A 269 10.25 7.56 9.33
C PHE A 269 11.04 8.53 10.21
N LEU A 270 11.75 9.50 9.62
CA LEU A 270 12.51 10.51 10.36
C LEU A 270 11.59 11.39 11.22
N TYR A 271 10.42 11.78 10.69
CA TYR A 271 9.43 12.50 11.47
C TYR A 271 8.87 11.63 12.61
N ALA A 272 8.47 10.41 12.33
CA ALA A 272 7.89 9.49 13.30
C ALA A 272 8.88 9.21 14.45
N LEU A 273 10.16 9.01 14.14
CA LEU A 273 11.23 8.84 15.11
C LEU A 273 11.38 10.05 16.04
N GLN A 274 11.22 11.27 15.52
CA GLN A 274 11.29 12.51 16.29
C GLN A 274 10.07 12.78 17.18
N ASN A 275 8.90 12.25 16.82
CA ASN A 275 7.63 12.70 17.40
C ASN A 275 6.86 11.62 18.17
N LEU A 276 7.13 10.33 17.97
CA LEU A 276 6.39 9.23 18.62
C LEU A 276 6.95 8.84 20.00
N GLY A 277 8.02 9.48 20.47
CA GLY A 277 8.55 9.34 21.84
C GLY A 277 9.15 7.98 22.22
N THR A 278 8.72 6.87 21.62
CA THR A 278 9.21 5.51 21.86
C THR A 278 9.29 4.68 20.57
N PHE A 279 10.22 3.74 20.53
CA PHE A 279 10.32 2.78 19.42
C PHE A 279 9.08 1.87 19.31
N ALA A 280 8.41 1.57 20.43
CA ALA A 280 7.21 0.74 20.43
C ALA A 280 6.08 1.36 19.59
N GLN A 281 5.82 2.66 19.76
CA GLN A 281 4.81 3.37 18.96
C GLN A 281 5.22 3.47 17.48
N LEU A 282 6.50 3.68 17.20
CA LEU A 282 7.02 3.63 15.83
C LEU A 282 6.74 2.26 15.20
N ASN A 283 7.05 1.18 15.92
CA ASN A 283 6.90 -0.21 15.47
C ASN A 283 5.45 -0.59 15.14
N GLU A 284 4.45 0.00 15.80
CA GLU A 284 3.03 -0.18 15.46
C GLU A 284 2.68 0.37 14.08
N ASP A 285 3.33 1.47 13.67
CA ASP A 285 3.02 2.20 12.45
C ASP A 285 3.90 1.80 11.25
N LEU A 286 5.08 1.24 11.49
CA LEU A 286 6.09 0.88 10.46
C LEU A 286 5.47 0.16 9.28
N PHE A 287 4.72 -0.91 9.55
CA PHE A 287 4.15 -1.74 8.49
C PHE A 287 3.17 -0.97 7.60
N THR A 288 2.35 -0.10 8.17
CA THR A 288 1.41 0.72 7.41
C THR A 288 2.16 1.71 6.52
N ALA A 289 3.13 2.43 7.07
CA ALA A 289 3.91 3.41 6.31
C ALA A 289 4.73 2.77 5.18
N GLN A 290 5.29 1.58 5.41
CA GLN A 290 5.99 0.81 4.38
C GLN A 290 5.08 0.45 3.23
N LEU A 291 3.86 -0.05 3.52
CA LEU A 291 2.92 -0.43 2.48
C LEU A 291 2.46 0.75 1.65
N ILE A 292 2.25 1.92 2.27
CA ILE A 292 1.91 3.14 1.54
C ILE A 292 3.06 3.49 0.60
N ALA A 293 4.28 3.61 1.12
CA ALA A 293 5.44 3.98 0.31
C ALA A 293 5.71 2.99 -0.85
N GLU A 294 5.58 1.69 -0.59
CA GLU A 294 5.71 0.66 -1.62
C GLU A 294 4.61 0.74 -2.68
N SER A 295 3.38 1.05 -2.28
CA SER A 295 2.25 1.21 -3.21
C SER A 295 2.49 2.39 -4.15
N PHE A 296 2.94 3.53 -3.62
CA PHE A 296 3.33 4.70 -4.41
C PHE A 296 4.51 4.40 -5.33
N LYS A 297 5.55 3.70 -4.84
CA LYS A 297 6.72 3.33 -5.63
C LYS A 297 6.37 2.36 -6.77
N ALA A 298 5.46 1.42 -6.51
CA ALA A 298 5.07 0.39 -7.47
C ALA A 298 3.92 0.79 -8.40
N GLY A 299 3.25 1.93 -8.16
CA GLY A 299 2.04 2.31 -8.89
C GLY A 299 0.88 1.33 -8.63
N LYS A 300 0.72 0.85 -7.39
CA LYS A 300 -0.24 -0.21 -7.04
C LYS A 300 -1.24 0.25 -6.00
N ALA A 301 -2.37 -0.45 -5.98
CA ALA A 301 -3.38 -0.26 -4.96
C ALA A 301 -2.86 -0.63 -3.58
N LEU A 302 -3.33 0.11 -2.57
CA LEU A 302 -3.13 -0.26 -1.17
C LEU A 302 -3.81 -1.60 -0.89
N PRO A 303 -3.23 -2.44 -0.02
CA PRO A 303 -3.82 -3.72 0.32
C PRO A 303 -5.13 -3.56 1.12
N ASN A 304 -6.10 -4.45 0.89
CA ASN A 304 -7.38 -4.52 1.61
C ASN A 304 -7.20 -5.13 3.01
N GLN A 305 -6.44 -4.46 3.87
CA GLN A 305 -6.21 -4.86 5.25
C GLN A 305 -6.32 -3.65 6.17
N LEU A 306 -6.49 -3.90 7.47
CA LEU A 306 -6.56 -2.82 8.45
C LEU A 306 -5.20 -2.12 8.56
N LEU A 307 -5.19 -0.81 8.30
CA LEU A 307 -4.02 0.05 8.36
C LEU A 307 -4.12 1.02 9.53
N SER A 308 -2.98 1.42 10.11
CA SER A 308 -2.93 2.41 11.20
C SER A 308 -3.40 3.77 10.70
N GLU A 309 -4.50 4.29 11.26
CA GLU A 309 -5.03 5.63 10.93
C GLU A 309 -4.01 6.74 11.24
N ARG A 310 -3.25 6.58 12.34
CA ARG A 310 -2.18 7.49 12.73
C ARG A 310 -1.08 7.53 11.68
N ALA A 311 -0.66 6.36 11.19
CA ALA A 311 0.35 6.25 10.14
C ALA A 311 -0.15 6.86 8.83
N LEU A 312 -1.38 6.54 8.39
CA LEU A 312 -2.00 7.10 7.19
C LEU A 312 -2.04 8.63 7.22
N SER A 313 -2.57 9.19 8.32
CA SER A 313 -2.74 10.64 8.49
C SER A 313 -1.40 11.36 8.54
N THR A 314 -0.42 10.80 9.25
CA THR A 314 0.93 11.37 9.34
C THR A 314 1.65 11.28 8.01
N PHE A 315 1.53 10.16 7.30
CA PHE A 315 2.15 9.96 6.00
C PHE A 315 1.59 10.93 4.96
N HIS A 316 0.26 11.11 4.91
CA HIS A 316 -0.38 12.09 4.02
C HIS A 316 0.09 13.50 4.33
N ARG A 317 0.00 13.94 5.58
CA ARG A 317 0.38 15.30 5.99
C ARG A 317 1.83 15.67 5.66
N LEU A 318 2.77 14.72 5.79
CA LEU A 318 4.19 14.99 5.52
C LEU A 318 4.53 15.01 4.02
N ASN A 319 3.67 14.42 3.20
CA ASN A 319 3.88 14.25 1.77
C ASN A 319 2.73 14.84 0.96
N ASP A 320 2.00 15.81 1.53
CA ASP A 320 0.74 16.36 1.03
C ASP A 320 0.90 16.87 -0.40
N GLN A 321 1.91 17.69 -0.66
CA GLN A 321 2.18 18.23 -1.99
C GLN A 321 2.37 17.15 -3.06
N SER A 322 3.10 16.08 -2.72
CA SER A 322 3.37 14.98 -3.67
C SER A 322 2.12 14.12 -3.87
N ILE A 323 1.40 13.81 -2.78
CA ILE A 323 0.21 12.97 -2.84
C ILE A 323 -0.93 13.70 -3.54
N ASP A 324 -1.15 14.97 -3.22
CA ASP A 324 -2.20 15.79 -3.80
C ASP A 324 -1.94 16.01 -5.30
N ALA A 325 -0.68 16.24 -5.70
CA ALA A 325 -0.32 16.31 -7.11
C ALA A 325 -0.59 14.97 -7.85
N CYS A 326 -0.24 13.83 -7.24
CA CYS A 326 -0.56 12.52 -7.80
C CYS A 326 -2.07 12.26 -7.88
N PHE A 327 -2.82 12.64 -6.84
CA PHE A 327 -4.27 12.51 -6.78
C PHE A 327 -4.95 13.34 -7.87
N VAL A 328 -4.60 14.62 -7.99
CA VAL A 328 -5.12 15.50 -9.07
C VAL A 328 -4.73 14.96 -10.44
N LYS A 329 -3.50 14.46 -10.61
CA LYS A 329 -3.07 13.83 -11.86
C LYS A 329 -3.91 12.60 -12.20
N ALA A 330 -4.24 11.77 -11.21
CA ALA A 330 -5.10 10.60 -11.39
C ALA A 330 -6.51 11.02 -11.83
N LEU A 331 -7.10 12.04 -11.20
CA LEU A 331 -8.39 12.59 -11.62
C LEU A 331 -8.34 13.16 -13.05
N ALA A 332 -7.28 13.92 -13.37
CA ALA A 332 -7.08 14.51 -14.70
C ALA A 332 -6.83 13.46 -15.81
N SER A 333 -6.65 12.18 -15.46
CA SER A 333 -6.61 11.09 -16.45
C SER A 333 -8.00 10.74 -17.01
N VAL A 334 -9.07 11.09 -16.29
CA VAL A 334 -10.47 10.77 -16.64
C VAL A 334 -11.36 12.00 -16.79
N MET A 335 -10.85 13.21 -16.52
CA MET A 335 -11.56 14.48 -16.72
C MET A 335 -10.61 15.63 -17.06
N GLU A 336 -11.16 16.79 -17.42
CA GLU A 336 -10.36 18.00 -17.69
C GLU A 336 -9.60 18.45 -16.44
N LYS A 337 -8.37 18.95 -16.63
CA LYS A 337 -7.42 19.23 -15.53
C LYS A 337 -7.94 20.29 -14.54
N ARG A 338 -8.54 21.38 -15.01
CA ARG A 338 -9.11 22.43 -14.15
C ARG A 338 -10.28 21.89 -13.35
N LEU A 339 -11.12 21.03 -13.95
CA LEU A 339 -12.21 20.36 -13.24
C LEU A 339 -11.66 19.44 -12.15
N ALA A 340 -10.61 18.67 -12.45
CA ALA A 340 -9.91 17.84 -11.47
C ALA A 340 -9.35 18.67 -10.30
N GLU A 341 -8.67 19.78 -10.59
CA GLU A 341 -8.10 20.69 -9.57
C GLU A 341 -9.19 21.31 -8.69
N ALA A 342 -10.32 21.73 -9.27
CA ALA A 342 -11.43 22.32 -8.52
C ALA A 342 -12.22 21.30 -7.69
N PHE A 343 -12.33 20.06 -8.19
CA PHE A 343 -13.10 19.00 -7.54
C PHE A 343 -12.32 18.27 -6.45
N ALA A 344 -11.00 18.15 -6.58
CA ALA A 344 -10.14 17.41 -5.65
C ALA A 344 -10.35 17.77 -4.17
N PRO A 345 -10.42 19.06 -3.75
CA PRO A 345 -10.67 19.41 -2.35
C PRO A 345 -11.95 18.78 -1.77
N SER A 346 -13.03 18.71 -2.56
CA SER A 346 -14.28 18.09 -2.12
C SER A 346 -14.14 16.58 -1.97
N LEU A 347 -13.32 15.93 -2.80
CA LEU A 347 -13.06 14.51 -2.69
C LEU A 347 -12.23 14.18 -1.45
N PHE A 348 -11.25 15.01 -1.08
CA PHE A 348 -10.49 14.84 0.17
C PHE A 348 -11.39 14.86 1.41
N THR A 349 -12.48 15.64 1.39
CA THR A 349 -13.45 15.68 2.49
C THR A 349 -14.45 14.53 2.46
N ALA A 350 -14.81 14.06 1.27
CA ALA A 350 -15.86 13.06 1.09
C ALA A 350 -15.34 11.61 1.15
N LEU A 351 -14.08 11.39 0.80
CA LEU A 351 -13.46 10.07 0.77
C LEU A 351 -12.70 9.78 2.06
N PRO A 352 -12.71 8.52 2.55
CA PRO A 352 -11.80 8.11 3.60
C PRO A 352 -10.36 8.20 3.08
N LEU A 353 -9.43 8.59 3.94
CA LEU A 353 -8.01 8.79 3.57
C LEU A 353 -7.37 7.58 2.84
N PRO A 354 -7.64 6.31 3.22
CA PRO A 354 -7.18 5.15 2.44
C PRO A 354 -7.60 5.19 0.97
N ALA A 355 -8.82 5.64 0.64
CA ALA A 355 -9.28 5.70 -0.74
C ALA A 355 -8.55 6.80 -1.54
N VAL A 356 -8.32 7.95 -0.91
CA VAL A 356 -7.51 9.04 -1.48
C VAL A 356 -6.10 8.56 -1.80
N LEU A 357 -5.42 7.95 -0.80
CA LEU A 357 -4.08 7.42 -0.97
C LEU A 357 -4.03 6.31 -2.03
N ASN A 358 -5.07 5.49 -2.12
CA ASN A 358 -5.17 4.43 -3.12
C ASN A 358 -5.22 5.00 -4.54
N ILE A 359 -6.09 5.98 -4.79
CA ILE A 359 -6.21 6.66 -6.10
C ILE A 359 -4.89 7.37 -6.45
N ALA A 360 -4.28 8.04 -5.48
CA ALA A 360 -3.01 8.73 -5.68
C ALA A 360 -1.86 7.76 -5.99
N ALA A 361 -1.83 6.59 -5.35
CA ALA A 361 -0.79 5.58 -5.54
C ALA A 361 -0.93 4.83 -6.88
N THR A 362 -2.15 4.45 -7.29
CA THR A 362 -2.38 3.77 -8.57
C THR A 362 -2.26 4.71 -9.76
N GLY A 363 -2.63 5.99 -9.57
CA GLY A 363 -2.84 6.91 -10.68
C GLY A 363 -4.14 6.63 -11.46
N ASP A 364 -4.95 5.69 -10.97
CA ASP A 364 -6.16 5.20 -11.62
C ASP A 364 -7.40 5.56 -10.79
N CYS A 365 -8.45 6.01 -11.48
CA CYS A 365 -9.74 6.30 -10.86
C CYS A 365 -10.90 5.89 -11.76
N GLU A 366 -11.95 5.30 -11.18
CA GLU A 366 -13.14 4.91 -11.93
C GLU A 366 -14.06 6.11 -12.15
N ILE A 367 -14.27 6.49 -13.42
CA ILE A 367 -15.07 7.67 -13.77
C ILE A 367 -16.54 7.55 -13.33
N GLN A 368 -17.08 6.33 -13.26
CA GLN A 368 -18.44 6.07 -12.79
C GLN A 368 -18.59 6.44 -11.31
N PHE A 369 -17.60 6.08 -10.49
CA PHE A 369 -17.56 6.44 -9.07
C PHE A 369 -17.46 7.96 -8.90
N LEU A 370 -16.61 8.62 -9.69
CA LEU A 370 -16.43 10.07 -9.64
C LEU A 370 -17.68 10.85 -10.06
N ALA A 371 -18.42 10.38 -11.06
CA ALA A 371 -19.60 11.08 -11.56
C ALA A 371 -20.71 11.23 -10.48
N GLY A 372 -20.92 10.20 -9.66
CA GLY A 372 -21.84 10.27 -8.52
C GLY A 372 -21.40 11.29 -7.46
N MET A 373 -20.12 11.28 -7.11
CA MET A 373 -19.52 12.23 -6.16
C MET A 373 -19.59 13.66 -6.69
N MET A 374 -19.34 13.85 -7.99
CA MET A 374 -19.37 15.14 -8.67
C MET A 374 -20.78 15.71 -8.74
N TYR A 375 -21.79 14.87 -9.01
CA TYR A 375 -23.19 15.28 -8.95
C TYR A 375 -23.55 15.80 -7.54
N ASN A 376 -23.14 15.09 -6.49
CA ASN A 376 -23.38 15.52 -5.12
C ASN A 376 -22.62 16.82 -4.77
N TRP A 377 -21.39 16.99 -5.27
CA TRP A 377 -20.61 18.21 -5.08
C TRP A 377 -21.28 19.44 -5.71
N PHE A 378 -21.69 19.35 -6.98
CA PHE A 378 -22.44 20.43 -7.62
C PHE A 378 -23.77 20.73 -6.93
N PHE A 379 -24.39 19.70 -6.34
CA PHE A 379 -25.65 19.85 -5.62
C PHE A 379 -25.48 20.55 -4.26
N GLN A 380 -24.50 20.11 -3.47
CA GLN A 380 -24.31 20.55 -2.08
C GLN A 380 -23.49 21.83 -1.97
N VAL A 381 -22.42 21.95 -2.77
CA VAL A 381 -21.47 23.07 -2.69
C VAL A 381 -21.83 24.18 -3.66
N GLN A 382 -22.47 23.87 -4.79
CA GLN A 382 -22.83 24.81 -5.86
C GLN A 382 -21.65 25.72 -6.26
N PRO A 383 -20.50 25.16 -6.66
CA PRO A 383 -19.36 25.98 -7.11
C PRO A 383 -19.75 26.85 -8.31
N ASP A 384 -19.20 28.06 -8.41
CA ASP A 384 -19.35 28.94 -9.59
C ASP A 384 -18.52 28.39 -10.76
N TRP A 385 -18.96 27.26 -11.32
CA TRP A 385 -18.34 26.59 -12.45
C TRP A 385 -19.01 27.05 -13.76
N LYS A 386 -18.21 27.40 -14.77
CA LYS A 386 -18.71 27.96 -16.04
C LYS A 386 -18.53 26.98 -17.19
N GLU A 387 -17.55 26.12 -17.11
CA GLU A 387 -17.16 25.15 -18.13
C GLU A 387 -17.97 23.85 -18.00
N TRP A 388 -19.31 23.94 -18.07
CA TRP A 388 -20.21 22.79 -17.94
C TRP A 388 -20.07 21.75 -19.06
N ASP A 389 -19.42 22.09 -20.17
CA ASP A 389 -19.07 21.12 -21.21
C ASP A 389 -18.10 20.06 -20.71
N ASP A 390 -17.17 20.40 -19.81
CA ASP A 390 -16.21 19.45 -19.25
C ASP A 390 -16.92 18.45 -18.32
N VAL A 391 -17.88 18.94 -17.53
CA VAL A 391 -18.75 18.13 -16.67
C VAL A 391 -19.65 17.22 -17.50
N LEU A 392 -20.17 17.75 -18.62
CA LEU A 392 -20.99 16.99 -19.55
C LEU A 392 -20.21 15.83 -20.17
N ASP A 393 -18.96 16.07 -20.57
CA ASP A 393 -18.11 15.03 -21.13
C ASP A 393 -17.85 13.94 -20.09
N VAL A 394 -17.57 14.28 -18.82
CA VAL A 394 -17.47 13.29 -17.73
C VAL A 394 -18.76 12.47 -17.58
N ALA A 395 -19.92 13.13 -17.58
CA ALA A 395 -21.21 12.46 -17.41
C ALA A 395 -21.52 11.46 -18.55
N ILE A 396 -21.16 11.80 -19.79
CA ILE A 396 -21.31 10.94 -20.96
C ILE A 396 -20.40 9.72 -20.84
N HIS A 397 -19.11 9.92 -20.53
CA HIS A 397 -18.15 8.81 -20.42
C HIS A 397 -18.47 7.89 -19.23
N ALA A 398 -19.02 8.43 -18.15
CA ALA A 398 -19.47 7.68 -16.99
C ALA A 398 -20.84 7.00 -17.16
N ASP A 399 -21.58 7.31 -18.24
CA ASP A 399 -22.98 6.92 -18.43
C ASP A 399 -23.85 7.22 -17.19
N PHE A 400 -23.63 8.39 -16.56
CA PHE A 400 -24.26 8.74 -15.30
C PHE A 400 -25.38 9.77 -15.50
N ALA A 401 -26.60 9.28 -15.69
CA ALA A 401 -27.76 10.08 -16.07
C ALA A 401 -28.09 11.29 -15.17
N PRO A 402 -27.96 11.24 -13.82
CA PRO A 402 -28.19 12.41 -12.98
C PRO A 402 -27.25 13.59 -13.31
N LEU A 403 -25.94 13.32 -13.45
CA LEU A 403 -24.96 14.34 -13.81
C LEU A 403 -25.15 14.80 -15.25
N LEU A 404 -25.52 13.89 -16.17
CA LEU A 404 -25.81 14.21 -17.56
C LEU A 404 -26.97 15.22 -17.67
N LEU A 405 -28.05 15.00 -16.91
CA LEU A 405 -29.18 15.92 -16.87
C LEU A 405 -28.77 17.28 -16.30
N LEU A 406 -28.08 17.31 -15.15
CA LEU A 406 -27.62 18.56 -14.54
C LEU A 406 -26.70 19.35 -15.47
N ALA A 407 -25.66 18.71 -16.01
CA ALA A 407 -24.69 19.35 -16.88
C ALA A 407 -25.31 19.84 -18.19
N SER A 408 -26.23 19.08 -18.79
CA SER A 408 -26.90 19.48 -20.02
C SER A 408 -27.94 20.60 -19.83
N LEU A 409 -28.46 20.80 -18.62
CA LEU A 409 -29.29 21.96 -18.28
C LEU A 409 -28.43 23.22 -18.07
N LYS A 410 -27.30 23.06 -17.38
CA LYS A 410 -26.37 24.14 -17.02
C LYS A 410 -25.51 24.63 -18.18
N ALA A 411 -25.21 23.77 -19.14
CA ALA A 411 -24.38 24.12 -20.28
C ALA A 411 -25.09 25.15 -21.19
N HIS A 412 -24.37 26.23 -21.53
CA HIS A 412 -24.89 27.21 -22.47
C HIS A 412 -24.92 26.64 -23.89
N PRO A 413 -25.99 26.91 -24.67
CA PRO A 413 -26.13 26.38 -26.02
C PRO A 413 -25.00 26.87 -26.94
N ARG A 414 -24.02 26.00 -27.19
CA ARG A 414 -23.04 26.13 -28.27
C ARG A 414 -23.60 25.57 -29.58
N LEU A 415 -23.21 26.18 -30.70
CA LEU A 415 -23.73 25.89 -32.06
C LEU A 415 -23.65 24.41 -32.50
N PHE A 416 -22.86 23.56 -31.82
CA PHE A 416 -22.56 22.20 -32.26
C PHE A 416 -22.99 21.07 -31.31
N LYS A 417 -23.41 21.36 -30.08
CA LYS A 417 -23.89 20.34 -29.13
C LYS A 417 -25.43 20.40 -29.01
N ASN A 418 -26.11 19.29 -29.28
CA ASN A 418 -27.57 19.18 -29.14
C ASN A 418 -27.94 18.80 -27.70
N TYR A 419 -27.87 19.77 -26.78
CA TYR A 419 -28.16 19.56 -25.36
C TYR A 419 -29.58 19.02 -25.13
N GLY A 420 -30.56 19.43 -25.94
CA GLY A 420 -31.94 18.91 -25.86
C GLY A 420 -32.00 17.40 -26.05
N LYS A 421 -31.26 16.84 -27.01
CA LYS A 421 -31.19 15.38 -27.20
C LYS A 421 -30.61 14.67 -25.97
N LEU A 422 -29.57 15.24 -25.35
CA LEU A 422 -28.93 14.69 -24.15
C LEU A 422 -29.83 14.76 -22.92
N GLN A 423 -30.57 15.86 -22.75
CA GLN A 423 -31.58 16.01 -21.69
C GLN A 423 -32.66 14.93 -21.82
N LEU A 424 -33.19 14.73 -23.03
CA LEU A 424 -34.20 13.71 -23.31
C LEU A 424 -33.68 12.30 -23.05
N GLN A 425 -32.43 12.02 -23.43
CA GLN A 425 -31.76 10.75 -23.14
C GLN A 425 -31.62 10.52 -21.63
N ALA A 426 -31.11 11.51 -20.88
CA ALA A 426 -30.94 11.41 -19.44
C ALA A 426 -32.27 11.19 -18.72
N ILE A 427 -33.33 11.92 -19.11
CA ILE A 427 -34.67 11.75 -18.54
C ILE A 427 -35.20 10.34 -18.82
N GLN A 428 -35.01 9.81 -20.03
CA GLN A 428 -35.43 8.46 -20.36
C GLN A 428 -34.72 7.41 -19.48
N THR A 429 -33.39 7.49 -19.37
CA THR A 429 -32.61 6.60 -18.50
C THR A 429 -33.05 6.69 -17.03
N LEU A 430 -33.36 7.90 -16.54
CA LEU A 430 -33.84 8.12 -15.17
C LEU A 430 -35.28 7.62 -14.94
N LEU A 431 -36.12 7.64 -15.97
CA LEU A 431 -37.45 7.02 -15.95
C LEU A 431 -37.33 5.50 -15.88
N ASP A 432 -36.50 4.92 -16.74
CA ASP A 432 -36.30 3.46 -16.82
C ASP A 432 -35.72 2.89 -15.50
N SER A 433 -34.92 3.69 -14.79
CA SER A 433 -34.33 3.34 -13.49
C SER A 433 -35.14 3.79 -12.27
N ASN A 434 -36.29 4.47 -12.45
CA ASN A 434 -37.10 5.06 -11.37
C ASN A 434 -36.36 6.09 -10.47
N LEU A 435 -35.22 6.64 -10.90
CA LEU A 435 -34.44 7.62 -10.15
C LEU A 435 -34.89 9.07 -10.39
N LEU A 436 -35.70 9.31 -11.44
CA LEU A 436 -36.10 10.66 -11.82
C LEU A 436 -36.78 11.47 -10.70
N PRO A 437 -37.72 10.92 -9.89
CA PRO A 437 -38.35 11.70 -8.81
C PRO A 437 -37.34 12.23 -7.78
N GLN A 438 -36.31 11.45 -7.45
CA GLN A 438 -35.25 11.86 -6.52
C GLN A 438 -34.39 12.97 -7.15
N VAL A 439 -34.02 12.83 -8.42
CA VAL A 439 -33.24 13.85 -9.14
C VAL A 439 -34.04 15.16 -9.26
N LEU A 440 -35.35 15.10 -9.53
CA LEU A 440 -36.21 16.30 -9.57
C LEU A 440 -36.30 16.98 -8.21
N THR A 441 -36.36 16.20 -7.12
CA THR A 441 -36.36 16.74 -5.76
C THR A 441 -35.06 17.49 -5.47
N ASN A 442 -33.92 16.92 -5.89
CA ASN A 442 -32.63 17.59 -5.79
C ASN A 442 -32.64 18.88 -6.63
N LEU A 443 -32.86 18.80 -7.94
CA LEU A 443 -32.73 19.95 -8.86
C LEU A 443 -33.67 21.13 -8.54
N CYS A 444 -34.91 20.85 -8.15
CA CYS A 444 -35.91 21.88 -7.85
C CYS A 444 -35.72 22.50 -6.45
N GLY A 445 -34.95 21.85 -5.58
CA GLY A 445 -34.75 22.21 -4.19
C GLY A 445 -35.91 21.74 -3.30
N SER A 446 -35.58 21.29 -2.09
CA SER A 446 -36.53 21.17 -0.99
C SER A 446 -36.57 22.48 -0.23
N ALA A 447 -37.76 23.06 -0.03
CA ALA A 447 -37.92 24.21 0.86
C ALA A 447 -37.34 23.89 2.25
N PRO A 448 -36.61 24.81 2.90
CA PRO A 448 -36.27 24.61 4.30
C PRO A 448 -37.57 24.46 5.10
N PRO A 449 -37.64 23.54 6.08
CA PRO A 449 -38.78 23.50 6.98
C PRO A 449 -38.93 24.89 7.61
N ALA A 450 -40.15 25.43 7.58
CA ALA A 450 -40.42 26.74 8.12
C ALA A 450 -39.90 26.86 9.56
N SER A 451 -39.17 27.94 9.83
CA SER A 451 -38.63 28.42 11.12
C SER A 451 -37.44 27.65 11.75
N VAL A 452 -36.23 28.10 11.44
CA VAL A 452 -35.12 28.12 12.42
C VAL A 452 -34.58 29.55 12.46
N SER A 453 -34.88 30.25 13.55
CA SER A 453 -34.37 31.59 13.83
C SER A 453 -32.90 31.52 14.25
N SER A 454 -32.03 31.97 13.35
CA SER A 454 -30.72 32.62 13.56
C SER A 454 -29.89 32.31 14.82
N ALA A 455 -28.70 31.73 14.60
CA ALA A 455 -27.47 32.17 15.27
C ALA A 455 -26.23 31.89 14.39
N ILE A 456 -25.68 32.98 13.83
CA ILE A 456 -24.27 33.30 13.55
C ILE A 456 -23.30 32.09 13.43
N ASN A 457 -23.15 31.58 12.21
CA ASN A 457 -21.89 31.47 11.46
C ASN A 457 -22.28 31.00 10.05
N SER A 458 -21.72 31.64 9.03
CA SER A 458 -22.12 31.54 7.63
C SER A 458 -21.85 30.14 7.03
N GLU A 459 -22.77 29.22 7.28
CA GLU A 459 -23.03 28.07 6.42
C GLU A 459 -24.11 28.44 5.38
N PRO A 460 -24.01 27.95 4.13
CA PRO A 460 -25.00 28.23 3.09
C PRO A 460 -26.40 27.77 3.54
N LEU A 461 -27.39 28.66 3.39
CA LEU A 461 -28.78 28.40 3.76
C LEU A 461 -29.30 27.17 3.00
N PRO A 462 -29.77 26.12 3.69
CA PRO A 462 -30.41 24.98 3.03
C PRO A 462 -31.67 25.47 2.31
N GLY A 463 -31.72 25.28 0.99
CA GLY A 463 -32.91 25.59 0.18
C GLY A 463 -32.70 26.47 -1.06
N GLN A 464 -31.47 26.84 -1.42
CA GLN A 464 -31.24 27.57 -2.66
C GLN A 464 -31.39 26.62 -3.86
N SER A 465 -32.32 26.94 -4.77
CA SER A 465 -32.54 26.13 -5.97
C SER A 465 -31.28 26.07 -6.82
N VAL A 466 -30.91 24.86 -7.24
CA VAL A 466 -29.74 24.63 -8.10
C VAL A 466 -29.97 25.22 -9.49
N LEU A 467 -31.22 25.22 -9.97
CA LEU A 467 -31.56 25.68 -11.32
C LEU A 467 -32.03 27.13 -11.31
N ASN A 468 -31.50 27.93 -12.24
CA ASN A 468 -32.08 29.23 -12.57
C ASN A 468 -33.40 29.04 -13.34
N ASP A 469 -34.13 30.13 -13.60
CA ASP A 469 -35.46 30.03 -14.21
C ASP A 469 -35.43 29.46 -15.65
N GLU A 470 -34.39 29.78 -16.43
CA GLU A 470 -34.24 29.28 -17.81
C GLU A 470 -33.91 27.78 -17.83
N GLU A 471 -33.01 27.35 -16.94
CA GLU A 471 -32.65 25.95 -16.74
C GLU A 471 -33.86 25.13 -16.25
N PHE A 472 -34.66 25.69 -15.33
CA PHE A 472 -35.91 25.06 -14.89
C PHE A 472 -36.93 24.98 -16.04
N GLN A 473 -37.05 26.02 -16.87
CA GLN A 473 -37.90 25.99 -18.04
C GLN A 473 -37.50 24.85 -18.99
N ALA A 474 -36.21 24.70 -19.26
CA ALA A 474 -35.68 23.65 -20.13
C ALA A 474 -36.00 22.25 -19.57
N LEU A 475 -35.82 22.04 -18.26
CA LEU A 475 -36.18 20.79 -17.58
C LEU A 475 -37.66 20.45 -17.76
N VAL A 476 -38.57 21.40 -17.51
CA VAL A 476 -40.02 21.17 -17.64
C VAL A 476 -40.39 20.83 -19.08
N LEU A 477 -39.86 21.56 -20.07
CA LEU A 477 -40.13 21.27 -21.48
C LEU A 477 -39.62 19.88 -21.90
N ALA A 478 -38.45 19.46 -21.41
CA ALA A 478 -37.92 18.13 -21.68
C ALA A 478 -38.75 17.01 -21.04
N LEU A 479 -39.25 17.20 -19.80
CA LEU A 479 -40.17 16.27 -19.14
C LEU A 479 -41.49 16.12 -19.90
N LEU A 480 -42.06 17.24 -20.35
CA LEU A 480 -43.27 17.27 -21.16
C LEU A 480 -43.08 16.51 -22.49
N GLN A 481 -41.94 16.71 -23.15
CA GLN A 481 -41.62 15.99 -24.38
C GLN A 481 -41.50 14.47 -24.17
N GLN A 482 -41.02 14.02 -23.00
CA GLN A 482 -41.00 12.60 -22.61
C GLN A 482 -42.31 12.09 -22.01
N LYS A 483 -43.40 12.86 -22.10
CA LYS A 483 -44.71 12.53 -21.51
C LYS A 483 -44.62 12.23 -20.00
N ALA A 484 -43.68 12.88 -19.31
CA ALA A 484 -43.43 12.72 -17.89
C ALA A 484 -44.05 13.85 -17.05
N GLY A 485 -45.05 14.56 -17.58
CA GLY A 485 -45.69 15.71 -16.92
C GLY A 485 -46.31 15.38 -15.54
N ARG A 486 -46.70 14.12 -15.32
CA ARG A 486 -47.18 13.62 -14.02
C ARG A 486 -46.15 13.71 -12.88
N LEU A 487 -44.86 13.88 -13.20
CA LEU A 487 -43.77 14.00 -12.21
C LEU A 487 -43.51 15.44 -11.77
N LEU A 488 -44.20 16.43 -12.36
CA LEU A 488 -44.11 17.85 -12.00
C LEU A 488 -44.83 18.16 -10.66
N GLN A 489 -44.53 17.40 -9.62
CA GLN A 489 -45.22 17.44 -8.33
C GLN A 489 -44.56 18.43 -7.35
N ALA A 490 -44.77 18.24 -6.04
CA ALA A 490 -44.48 19.20 -4.98
C ALA A 490 -43.16 19.99 -5.11
N PRO A 491 -41.98 19.40 -5.40
CA PRO A 491 -40.75 20.18 -5.56
C PRO A 491 -40.80 21.14 -6.77
N CYS A 492 -41.36 20.69 -7.88
CA CYS A 492 -41.52 21.52 -9.08
C CYS A 492 -42.57 22.63 -8.85
N VAL A 493 -43.68 22.29 -8.18
CA VAL A 493 -44.74 23.25 -7.79
C VAL A 493 -44.17 24.35 -6.90
N GLN A 494 -43.36 23.99 -5.90
CA GLN A 494 -42.67 24.96 -5.05
C GLN A 494 -41.72 25.84 -5.87
N ARG A 495 -40.95 25.25 -6.78
CA ARG A 495 -40.02 26.01 -7.63
C ARG A 495 -40.72 27.02 -8.54
N VAL A 496 -41.95 26.74 -9.00
CA VAL A 496 -42.77 27.70 -9.76
C VAL A 496 -42.98 28.98 -8.98
N GLY A 497 -43.27 28.90 -7.68
CA GLY A 497 -43.48 30.08 -6.82
C GLY A 497 -42.23 30.97 -6.66
N LEU A 498 -41.06 30.48 -7.05
CA LEU A 498 -39.79 31.19 -6.99
C LEU A 498 -39.35 31.77 -8.35
N LEU A 499 -40.17 31.63 -9.40
CA LEU A 499 -39.85 32.17 -10.73
C LEU A 499 -39.90 33.70 -10.73
N GLN A 500 -38.88 34.33 -11.29
CA GLN A 500 -38.72 35.78 -11.34
C GLN A 500 -39.01 36.33 -12.74
N GLN A 501 -38.95 35.50 -13.78
CA GLN A 501 -39.17 35.93 -15.16
C GLN A 501 -40.60 35.64 -15.65
N ARG A 502 -41.38 36.69 -15.91
CA ARG A 502 -42.74 36.59 -16.48
C ARG A 502 -42.79 35.75 -17.76
N LYS A 503 -41.86 35.98 -18.69
CA LYS A 503 -41.80 35.27 -19.97
C LYS A 503 -41.76 33.75 -19.77
N ILE A 504 -41.03 33.30 -18.76
CA ILE A 504 -40.87 31.88 -18.44
C ILE A 504 -42.17 31.29 -17.90
N VAL A 505 -42.83 31.98 -16.96
CA VAL A 505 -44.15 31.57 -16.42
C VAL A 505 -45.18 31.40 -17.54
N LEU A 506 -45.28 32.38 -18.45
CA LEU A 506 -46.21 32.33 -19.58
C LEU A 506 -45.88 31.19 -20.57
N ASN A 507 -44.59 30.97 -20.85
CA ASN A 507 -44.16 29.89 -21.72
C ASN A 507 -44.50 28.51 -21.12
N LEU A 508 -44.26 28.33 -19.82
CA LEU A 508 -44.60 27.10 -19.11
C LEU A 508 -46.10 26.86 -19.08
N ALA A 509 -46.91 27.87 -18.77
CA ALA A 509 -48.37 27.74 -18.79
C ALA A 509 -48.92 27.39 -20.19
N LYS A 510 -48.34 27.96 -21.25
CA LYS A 510 -48.69 27.60 -22.62
C LYS A 510 -48.30 26.15 -22.96
N ALA A 511 -47.12 25.71 -22.50
CA ALA A 511 -46.64 24.36 -22.77
C ALA A 511 -47.45 23.28 -22.03
N THR A 512 -47.97 23.57 -20.84
CA THR A 512 -48.74 22.62 -20.02
C THR A 512 -50.22 22.52 -20.41
N ALA A 513 -50.79 23.51 -21.10
CA ALA A 513 -52.22 23.60 -21.40
C ALA A 513 -52.84 22.39 -22.15
N ASN A 514 -52.04 21.61 -22.88
CA ASN A 514 -52.50 20.47 -23.70
C ASN A 514 -51.78 19.16 -23.36
N GLN A 515 -51.19 19.03 -22.17
CA GLN A 515 -50.40 17.87 -21.78
C GLN A 515 -50.88 17.23 -20.48
N ASP A 516 -50.52 15.97 -20.27
CA ASP A 516 -50.80 15.20 -19.05
C ASP A 516 -49.89 15.68 -17.90
N VAL A 517 -50.30 16.78 -17.26
CA VAL A 517 -49.59 17.46 -16.17
C VAL A 517 -50.46 17.45 -14.93
N VAL A 518 -49.83 17.26 -13.76
CA VAL A 518 -50.55 17.29 -12.48
C VAL A 518 -51.26 18.65 -12.28
N PRO A 519 -52.55 18.68 -11.88
CA PRO A 519 -53.32 19.91 -11.74
C PRO A 519 -52.68 20.95 -10.83
N GLU A 520 -51.96 20.51 -9.79
CA GLU A 520 -51.29 21.38 -8.82
C GLU A 520 -50.22 22.25 -9.47
N PHE A 521 -49.49 21.72 -10.46
CA PHE A 521 -48.48 22.47 -11.19
C PHE A 521 -49.09 23.51 -12.12
N VAL A 522 -50.18 23.15 -12.80
CA VAL A 522 -50.94 24.08 -13.65
C VAL A 522 -51.54 25.21 -12.81
N ALA A 523 -52.13 24.86 -11.66
CA ALA A 523 -52.68 25.83 -10.71
C ALA A 523 -51.60 26.78 -10.19
N ALA A 524 -50.41 26.28 -9.83
CA ALA A 524 -49.31 27.11 -9.38
C ALA A 524 -48.82 28.11 -10.44
N LEU A 525 -48.81 27.73 -11.73
CA LEU A 525 -48.48 28.65 -12.83
C LEU A 525 -49.56 29.72 -13.03
N GLN A 526 -50.84 29.36 -12.99
CA GLN A 526 -51.96 30.29 -13.18
C GLN A 526 -52.11 31.27 -12.00
N GLN A 527 -51.80 30.81 -10.79
CA GLN A 527 -51.83 31.63 -9.58
C GLN A 527 -50.53 32.44 -9.37
N HIS A 528 -49.54 32.27 -10.23
CA HIS A 528 -48.27 32.97 -10.09
C HIS A 528 -48.45 34.49 -10.28
N PRO A 529 -47.87 35.36 -9.43
CA PRO A 529 -48.08 36.82 -9.49
C PRO A 529 -47.65 37.51 -10.80
N LEU A 530 -46.91 36.80 -11.65
CA LEU A 530 -46.44 37.26 -12.96
C LEU A 530 -47.31 36.79 -14.12
N TYR A 531 -48.39 36.03 -13.88
CA TYR A 531 -49.25 35.50 -14.94
C TYR A 531 -50.18 36.58 -15.53
N ASP A 532 -50.82 37.39 -14.67
CA ASP A 532 -51.83 38.39 -15.07
C ASP A 532 -51.29 39.81 -15.34
N LYS A 533 -50.12 40.13 -14.80
CA LYS A 533 -49.37 41.36 -15.15
C LYS A 533 -48.79 41.17 -16.52
#